data_AF-A0A4P7RBS2-F1
#
_entry.id   AF-A0A4P7RBS2-F1
#
_cell.length_a   1.000
_cell.length_b   1.000
_cell.length_c   1.000
_cell.angle_alpha   90.00
_cell.angle_beta   90.00
_cell.angle_gamma   90.00
#
_symmetry.space_group_name_H-M   'P 1'
#
loop_
_entity.id
_entity.type
_entity.pdbx_description
1 polymer ?
#
loop_
_entity_poly.entity_id
_entity_poly.type
_entity_poly.pdbx_seq_one_letter_code
_entity_poly.pdbx_strand_id
1 'polypeptide(L)'
;MSNIKTLQKVVEIAEKRRDEALTALAQVQREWLMAKEQMDQLKAYGKEAEDRWVLRSGTGVDAALLHHHRHFMQKVEHAIEFQRGVLNQREALVERNRSHVYAAERDVAGLKKYTERKQEALDLKAMRQEQKSTDEMALTIHMRQSLMRAQQGLRT
;
A
#
# COMPACT_ATOMS: atom_id res chain seq x y z
N MET A 1 22.14 -1.66 21.66
CA MET A 1 22.27 -1.01 20.34
C MET A 1 22.05 -1.96 19.14
N SER A 2 22.61 -3.18 19.11
CA SER A 2 22.45 -4.10 17.96
C SER A 2 21.00 -4.48 17.63
N ASN A 3 20.16 -4.73 18.65
CA ASN A 3 18.79 -5.24 18.45
C ASN A 3 17.81 -4.19 17.85
N ILE A 4 17.93 -2.91 18.21
CA ILE A 4 17.13 -1.82 17.60
C ILE A 4 17.44 -1.68 16.11
N LYS A 5 18.71 -1.69 15.73
CA LYS A 5 19.12 -1.57 14.33
C LYS A 5 18.56 -2.71 13.48
N THR A 6 18.46 -3.91 14.05
CA THR A 6 17.80 -5.05 13.40
C THR A 6 16.30 -4.81 13.24
N LEU A 7 15.61 -4.29 14.26
CA LEU A 7 14.18 -3.96 14.17
C LEU A 7 13.90 -2.86 13.14
N GLN A 8 14.73 -1.82 13.08
CA GLN A 8 14.65 -0.77 12.06
C GLN A 8 14.78 -1.35 10.65
N LYS A 9 15.76 -2.24 10.42
CA LYS A 9 15.89 -2.95 9.13
C LYS A 9 14.68 -3.81 8.79
N VAL A 10 14.06 -4.45 9.77
CA VAL A 10 12.84 -5.24 9.55
C VAL A 10 11.67 -4.33 9.14
N VAL A 11 11.56 -3.14 9.74
CA VAL A 11 10.59 -2.12 9.32
C VAL A 11 10.85 -1.67 7.88
N GLU A 12 12.10 -1.37 7.52
CA GLU A 12 12.47 -0.98 6.15
C GLU A 12 12.12 -2.07 5.12
N ILE A 13 12.36 -3.34 5.44
CA ILE A 13 11.98 -4.48 4.58
C ILE A 13 10.45 -4.56 4.44
N ALA A 14 9.70 -4.34 5.51
CA ALA A 14 8.25 -4.34 5.47
C ALA A 14 7.70 -3.16 4.65
N GLU A 15 8.29 -1.98 4.76
CA GLU A 15 7.95 -0.81 3.94
C GLU A 15 8.19 -1.08 2.46
N LYS A 16 9.35 -1.67 2.12
CA LYS A 16 9.65 -2.08 0.75
C LYS A 16 8.61 -3.05 0.20
N ARG A 17 8.18 -4.05 0.98
CA ARG A 17 7.12 -4.99 0.58
C ARG A 17 5.78 -4.31 0.35
N ARG A 18 5.42 -3.32 1.19
CA ARG A 18 4.22 -2.51 0.97
C ARG A 18 4.32 -1.73 -0.34
N ASP A 19 5.47 -1.12 -0.63
CA ASP A 19 5.66 -0.34 -1.84
C ASP A 19 5.63 -1.21 -3.10
N GLU A 20 6.18 -2.42 -3.03
CA GLU A 20 6.04 -3.46 -4.07
C GLU A 20 4.55 -3.84 -4.28
N ALA A 21 3.78 -4.03 -3.21
CA ALA A 21 2.35 -4.33 -3.29
C ALA A 21 1.55 -3.16 -3.88
N LEU A 22 1.87 -1.91 -3.53
CA LEU A 22 1.27 -0.71 -4.12
C LEU A 22 1.57 -0.60 -5.61
N THR A 23 2.82 -0.92 -6.01
CA THR A 23 3.23 -0.93 -7.41
C THR A 23 2.45 -1.98 -8.21
N ALA A 24 2.30 -3.19 -7.65
CA ALA A 24 1.51 -4.26 -8.24
C ALA A 24 0.03 -3.87 -8.38
N LEU A 25 -0.55 -3.25 -7.34
CA LEU A 25 -1.92 -2.73 -7.38
C LEU A 25 -2.10 -1.69 -8.50
N ALA A 26 -1.18 -0.74 -8.60
CA ALA A 26 -1.23 0.29 -9.64
C ALA A 26 -1.15 -0.31 -11.03
N GLN A 27 -0.35 -1.37 -11.22
CA GLN A 27 -0.29 -2.09 -12.50
C GLN A 27 -1.63 -2.73 -12.85
N VAL A 28 -2.22 -3.53 -11.96
CA VAL A 28 -3.49 -4.20 -12.25
C VAL A 28 -4.65 -3.23 -12.44
N GLN A 29 -4.62 -2.07 -11.77
CA GLN A 29 -5.59 -1.00 -11.98
C GLN A 29 -5.48 -0.37 -13.37
N ARG A 30 -4.26 -0.14 -13.87
CA ARG A 30 -4.05 0.31 -15.26
C ARG A 30 -4.58 -0.71 -16.27
N GLU A 31 -4.30 -1.99 -16.06
CA GLU A 31 -4.79 -3.06 -16.92
C GLU A 31 -6.33 -3.15 -16.92
N TRP A 32 -6.97 -2.96 -15.76
CA TRP A 32 -8.43 -2.88 -15.65
C TRP A 32 -9.01 -1.67 -16.39
N LEU A 33 -8.37 -0.49 -16.28
CA LEU A 33 -8.78 0.71 -17.02
C LEU A 33 -8.69 0.50 -18.54
N MET A 34 -7.62 -0.11 -19.03
CA MET A 34 -7.47 -0.44 -20.45
C MET A 34 -8.55 -1.42 -20.92
N ALA A 35 -8.86 -2.44 -20.12
CA ALA A 35 -9.94 -3.38 -20.43
C ALA A 35 -11.32 -2.70 -20.46
N LYS A 36 -11.53 -1.70 -19.61
CA LYS A 36 -12.76 -0.90 -19.59
C LYS A 36 -12.88 -0.03 -20.84
N GLU A 37 -11.79 0.62 -21.24
CA GLU A 37 -11.75 1.41 -22.47
C GLU A 37 -12.06 0.56 -23.70
N GLN A 38 -11.50 -0.66 -23.79
CA GLN A 38 -11.83 -1.60 -24.87
C GLN A 38 -13.31 -1.99 -24.88
N MET A 39 -13.94 -2.21 -23.72
CA MET A 39 -15.37 -2.47 -23.63
C MET A 39 -16.19 -1.28 -24.14
N ASP A 40 -15.82 -0.07 -23.76
CA ASP A 40 -16.51 1.14 -24.20
C ASP A 40 -16.38 1.34 -25.72
N GLN A 41 -15.21 1.06 -26.29
CA GLN A 41 -15.00 1.05 -27.74
C GLN A 41 -15.87 0.00 -28.46
N LEU A 42 -15.96 -1.23 -27.94
CA LEU A 42 -16.82 -2.28 -28.52
C LEU A 42 -18.31 -1.87 -28.51
N LYS A 43 -18.78 -1.28 -27.40
CA LYS A 43 -20.16 -0.79 -27.29
C LYS A 43 -20.43 0.37 -28.25
N ALA A 44 -19.51 1.32 -28.35
CA ALA A 44 -19.62 2.45 -29.27
C ALA A 44 -19.71 1.94 -30.71
N TYR A 45 -18.82 1.02 -31.10
CA TYR A 45 -18.80 0.44 -32.43
C TYR A 45 -20.07 -0.35 -32.76
N GLY A 46 -20.59 -1.12 -31.81
CA GLY A 46 -21.87 -1.82 -31.95
C GLY A 46 -23.04 -0.85 -32.18
N LYS A 47 -23.10 0.24 -31.39
CA LYS A 47 -24.12 1.27 -31.55
C LYS A 47 -24.05 1.96 -32.91
N GLU A 48 -22.86 2.39 -33.33
CA GLU A 48 -22.68 3.04 -34.63
C GLU A 48 -23.07 2.11 -35.79
N ALA A 49 -22.81 0.80 -35.67
CA ALA A 49 -23.21 -0.17 -36.68
C ALA A 49 -24.73 -0.31 -36.78
N GLU A 50 -25.44 -0.29 -35.64
CA GLU A 50 -26.90 -0.28 -35.57
C GLU A 50 -27.48 1.00 -36.19
N ASP A 51 -26.94 2.17 -35.83
CA ASP A 51 -27.40 3.47 -36.35
C ASP A 51 -27.25 3.53 -37.89
N ARG A 52 -26.10 3.06 -38.42
CA ARG A 52 -25.89 2.96 -39.87
C ARG A 52 -26.84 1.97 -40.54
N TRP A 53 -27.18 0.88 -39.86
CA TRP A 53 -28.12 -0.11 -40.35
C TRP A 53 -29.53 0.46 -40.46
N VAL A 54 -30.02 1.15 -39.42
CA VAL A 54 -31.34 1.80 -39.40
C VAL A 54 -31.48 2.74 -40.60
N LEU A 55 -30.49 3.61 -40.83
CA LEU A 55 -30.49 4.56 -41.96
C LEU A 55 -30.55 3.85 -43.33
N ARG A 56 -29.80 2.76 -43.50
CA ARG A 56 -29.74 1.99 -44.75
C ARG A 56 -30.98 1.14 -44.98
N SER A 57 -31.64 0.69 -43.91
CA SER A 57 -32.77 -0.22 -43.99
C SER A 57 -34.05 0.42 -44.53
N GLY A 58 -34.15 1.76 -44.46
CA GLY A 58 -35.32 2.51 -44.91
C GLY A 58 -35.58 2.50 -46.43
N THR A 59 -34.60 2.13 -47.25
CA THR A 59 -34.72 2.13 -48.72
C THR A 59 -34.96 0.74 -49.33
N GLY A 60 -35.17 -0.28 -48.51
CA GLY A 60 -35.22 -1.68 -48.93
C GLY A 60 -33.81 -2.29 -48.98
N VAL A 61 -33.67 -3.52 -48.48
CA VAL A 61 -32.37 -4.19 -48.29
C VAL A 61 -32.45 -5.61 -48.84
N ASP A 62 -31.41 -6.02 -49.57
CA ASP A 62 -31.29 -7.41 -50.04
C ASP A 62 -30.98 -8.38 -48.89
N ALA A 63 -31.40 -9.64 -49.04
CA ALA A 63 -31.25 -10.70 -48.04
C ALA A 63 -29.79 -10.96 -47.66
N ALA A 64 -28.86 -10.84 -48.62
CA ALA A 64 -27.42 -11.00 -48.36
C ALA A 64 -26.91 -9.93 -47.38
N LEU A 65 -27.31 -8.66 -47.58
CA LEU A 65 -26.89 -7.55 -46.73
C LEU A 65 -27.51 -7.65 -45.32
N LEU A 66 -28.75 -8.11 -45.20
CA LEU A 66 -29.38 -8.43 -43.91
C LEU A 66 -28.63 -9.54 -43.17
N HIS A 67 -28.25 -10.61 -43.88
CA HIS A 67 -27.48 -11.72 -43.30
C HIS A 67 -26.11 -11.24 -42.79
N HIS A 68 -25.37 -10.46 -43.59
CA HIS A 68 -24.08 -9.92 -43.19
C HIS A 68 -24.18 -9.02 -41.95
N HIS A 69 -25.18 -8.15 -41.88
CA HIS A 69 -25.40 -7.30 -40.71
C HIS A 69 -25.66 -8.13 -39.44
N ARG A 70 -26.58 -9.10 -39.49
CA ARG A 70 -26.87 -9.97 -38.34
C ARG A 70 -25.64 -10.76 -37.87
N HIS A 71 -24.91 -11.36 -38.80
CA HIS A 71 -23.70 -12.12 -38.48
C HIS A 71 -22.61 -11.22 -37.88
N PHE A 72 -22.47 -9.99 -38.38
CA PHE A 72 -21.56 -9.01 -37.78
C PHE A 72 -21.99 -8.62 -36.37
N MET A 73 -23.29 -8.35 -36.13
CA MET A 73 -23.79 -8.01 -34.80
C MET A 73 -23.59 -9.15 -33.79
N GLN A 74 -23.77 -10.41 -34.22
CA GLN A 74 -23.45 -11.58 -33.39
C GLN A 74 -21.98 -11.60 -32.96
N LYS A 75 -21.05 -11.22 -33.83
CA LYS A 75 -19.62 -11.12 -33.48
C LYS A 75 -19.35 -10.02 -32.47
N VAL A 76 -20.01 -8.87 -32.62
CA VAL A 76 -19.88 -7.75 -31.66
C VAL A 76 -20.41 -8.16 -30.29
N GLU A 77 -21.57 -8.82 -30.24
CA GLU A 77 -22.16 -9.33 -29.01
C GLU A 77 -21.24 -10.35 -28.32
N HIS A 78 -20.70 -11.31 -29.08
CA HIS A 78 -19.74 -12.28 -28.57
C HIS A 78 -18.46 -11.61 -28.03
N ALA A 79 -17.94 -10.60 -28.72
CA ALA A 79 -16.77 -9.84 -28.26
C ALA A 79 -17.06 -9.06 -26.96
N ILE A 80 -18.27 -8.50 -26.82
CA ILE A 80 -18.71 -7.83 -25.60
C ILE A 80 -18.81 -8.84 -24.44
N GLU A 81 -19.39 -10.01 -24.68
CA GLU A 81 -19.48 -11.05 -23.65
C GLU A 81 -18.09 -11.52 -23.18
N PHE A 82 -17.20 -11.78 -24.14
CA PHE A 82 -15.81 -12.11 -23.84
C PHE A 82 -15.12 -11.00 -23.02
N GLN A 83 -15.25 -9.74 -23.45
CA GLN A 83 -14.64 -8.61 -22.76
C GLN A 83 -15.22 -8.40 -21.36
N ARG A 84 -16.50 -8.73 -21.14
CA ARG A 84 -17.11 -8.71 -19.80
C ARG A 84 -16.44 -9.73 -18.88
N GLY A 85 -16.14 -10.93 -19.39
CA GLY A 85 -15.34 -11.93 -18.67
C GLY A 85 -13.96 -11.41 -18.28
N VAL A 86 -13.26 -10.76 -19.21
CA VAL A 86 -11.96 -10.12 -18.96
C VAL A 86 -12.08 -9.06 -17.86
N LEU A 87 -13.07 -8.16 -17.93
CA LEU A 87 -13.29 -7.12 -16.93
C LEU A 87 -13.51 -7.70 -15.53
N ASN A 88 -14.35 -8.72 -15.40
CA ASN A 88 -14.61 -9.39 -14.13
C ASN A 88 -13.33 -10.01 -13.55
N GLN A 89 -12.51 -10.66 -14.39
CA GLN A 89 -11.23 -11.22 -13.96
C GLN A 89 -10.27 -10.13 -13.49
N ARG A 90 -10.17 -9.01 -14.21
CA ARG A 90 -9.31 -7.89 -13.85
C ARG A 90 -9.77 -7.19 -12.58
N GLU A 91 -11.07 -7.03 -12.38
CA GLU A 91 -11.64 -6.50 -11.15
C GLU A 91 -11.31 -7.39 -9.93
N ALA A 92 -11.46 -8.71 -10.06
CA ALA A 92 -11.06 -9.65 -9.01
C ALA A 92 -9.56 -9.57 -8.69
N LEU A 93 -8.70 -9.35 -9.69
CA LEU A 93 -7.27 -9.12 -9.47
C LEU A 93 -6.99 -7.81 -8.74
N VAL A 94 -7.71 -6.74 -9.04
CA VAL A 94 -7.61 -5.45 -8.33
C VAL A 94 -7.97 -5.64 -6.85
N GLU A 95 -9.08 -6.30 -6.55
CA GLU A 95 -9.51 -6.54 -5.16
C GLU A 95 -8.53 -7.43 -4.39
N ARG A 96 -7.96 -8.44 -5.04
CA ARG A 96 -6.90 -9.26 -4.45
C ARG A 96 -5.65 -8.42 -4.12
N ASN A 97 -5.19 -7.57 -5.04
CA ASN A 97 -4.03 -6.72 -4.80
C ASN A 97 -4.29 -5.65 -3.73
N ARG A 98 -5.51 -5.09 -3.67
CA ARG A 98 -5.93 -4.21 -2.56
C ARG A 98 -5.80 -4.90 -1.22
N SER A 99 -6.26 -6.14 -1.13
CA SER A 99 -6.14 -6.95 0.10
C SER A 99 -4.67 -7.19 0.49
N HIS A 100 -3.78 -7.40 -0.48
CA HIS A 100 -2.34 -7.52 -0.24
C HIS A 100 -1.71 -6.22 0.29
N VAL A 101 -2.11 -5.06 -0.27
CA VAL A 101 -1.68 -3.75 0.22
C VAL A 101 -2.13 -3.56 1.68
N TYR A 102 -3.39 -3.83 2.00
CA TYR A 102 -3.90 -3.68 3.37
C TYR A 102 -3.16 -4.57 4.38
N ALA A 103 -2.84 -5.80 4.00
CA ALA A 103 -2.04 -6.69 4.85
C ALA A 103 -0.63 -6.11 5.08
N ALA A 104 0.05 -5.64 4.02
CA ALA A 104 1.38 -5.06 4.13
C ALA A 104 1.39 -3.76 4.96
N GLU A 105 0.38 -2.91 4.80
CA GLU A 105 0.22 -1.68 5.61
C GLU A 105 0.01 -2.01 7.10
N ARG A 106 -0.81 -3.01 7.41
CA ARG A 106 -1.02 -3.49 8.77
C ARG A 106 0.28 -3.99 9.39
N ASP A 107 1.07 -4.75 8.64
CA ASP A 107 2.36 -5.28 9.10
C ASP A 107 3.35 -4.16 9.39
N VAL A 108 3.46 -3.17 8.49
CA VAL A 108 4.31 -1.99 8.69
C VAL A 108 3.89 -1.22 9.95
N ALA A 109 2.60 -0.94 10.11
CA ALA A 109 2.08 -0.23 11.29
C ALA A 109 2.37 -1.00 12.59
N GLY A 110 2.19 -2.32 12.57
CA GLY A 110 2.50 -3.20 13.70
C GLY A 110 3.98 -3.17 14.08
N LEU A 111 4.87 -3.32 13.10
CA LEU A 111 6.32 -3.34 13.30
C LEU A 111 6.85 -1.98 13.76
N LYS A 112 6.33 -0.88 13.22
CA LYS A 112 6.67 0.48 13.68
C LYS A 112 6.32 0.68 15.14
N LYS A 113 5.07 0.38 15.52
CA LYS A 113 4.60 0.51 16.91
C LYS A 113 5.38 -0.37 17.88
N TYR A 114 5.73 -1.59 17.45
CA TYR A 114 6.56 -2.48 18.26
C TYR A 114 7.98 -1.91 18.46
N THR A 115 8.59 -1.40 17.38
CA THR A 115 9.94 -0.82 17.42
C THR A 115 9.99 0.43 18.29
N GLU A 116 9.00 1.31 18.17
CA GLU A 116 8.82 2.50 19.01
C GLU A 116 8.78 2.14 20.50
N ARG A 117 7.89 1.22 20.90
CA ARG A 117 7.80 0.74 22.29
C ARG A 117 9.12 0.16 22.82
N LYS A 118 9.89 -0.52 21.96
CA LYS A 118 11.20 -1.05 22.34
C LYS A 118 12.24 0.06 22.51
N GLN A 119 12.18 1.10 21.68
CA GLN A 119 13.04 2.27 21.81
C GLN A 119 12.75 3.02 23.12
N GLU A 120 11.48 3.33 23.39
CA GLU A 120 11.05 4.00 24.63
C GLU A 120 11.52 3.25 25.89
N ALA A 121 11.37 1.93 25.91
CA ALA A 121 11.81 1.10 27.04
C ALA A 121 13.34 1.17 27.26
N LEU A 122 14.11 1.30 26.19
CA LEU A 122 15.57 1.43 26.26
C LEU A 122 15.98 2.83 26.70
N ASP A 123 15.29 3.86 26.23
CA ASP A 123 15.53 5.25 26.63
C ASP A 123 15.22 5.46 28.11
N LEU A 124 14.09 4.92 28.60
CA LEU A 124 13.75 4.94 30.03
C LEU A 124 14.81 4.23 30.89
N LYS A 125 15.37 3.12 30.40
CA LYS A 125 16.44 2.41 31.11
C LYS A 125 17.73 3.24 31.15
N ALA A 126 18.09 3.88 30.04
CA ALA A 126 19.26 4.76 29.96
C ALA A 126 19.12 5.96 30.90
N MET A 127 17.97 6.64 30.88
CA MET A 127 17.67 7.77 31.78
C MET A 127 17.81 7.37 33.26
N ARG A 128 17.28 6.21 33.65
CA ARG A 128 17.43 5.72 35.04
C ARG A 128 18.88 5.42 35.42
N GLN A 129 19.68 4.91 34.49
CA GLN A 129 21.11 4.65 34.73
C GLN A 129 21.89 5.96 34.87
N GLU A 130 21.61 6.94 34.02
CA GLU A 130 22.23 8.27 34.07
C GLU A 130 21.87 9.03 35.35
N GLN A 131 20.59 9.00 35.75
CA GLN A 131 20.13 9.59 37.00
C GLN A 131 20.86 8.96 38.20
N LYS A 132 20.93 7.62 38.26
CA LYS A 132 21.64 6.91 39.33
C LYS A 132 23.12 7.30 39.40
N SER A 133 23.79 7.36 38.25
CA SER A 133 25.20 7.78 38.18
C SER A 133 25.41 9.21 38.65
N THR A 134 24.48 10.11 38.32
CA THR A 134 24.51 11.51 38.74
C THR A 134 24.32 11.63 40.26
N ASP A 135 23.36 10.89 40.81
CA ASP A 135 23.08 10.86 42.25
C ASP A 135 24.29 10.29 43.05
N GLU A 136 24.91 9.22 42.56
CA GLU A 136 26.13 8.64 43.16
C GLU A 136 27.30 9.64 43.15
N MET A 137 27.47 10.39 42.05
CA MET A 137 28.49 11.42 41.94
C MET A 137 28.22 12.60 42.89
N ALA A 138 26.98 13.07 42.96
CA ALA A 138 26.56 14.14 43.87
C ALA A 138 26.79 13.76 45.34
N LEU A 139 26.44 12.54 45.73
CA LEU A 139 26.69 12.01 47.07
C LEU A 139 28.19 11.98 47.39
N THR A 140 29.01 11.52 46.45
CA THR A 140 30.47 11.46 46.61
C THR A 140 31.08 12.85 46.79
N ILE A 141 30.64 13.84 45.99
CA ILE A 141 31.07 15.24 46.12
C ILE A 141 30.64 15.81 47.49
N HIS A 142 29.40 15.59 47.89
CA HIS A 142 28.87 16.04 49.18
C HIS A 142 29.66 15.45 50.36
N MET A 143 29.93 14.14 50.35
CA MET A 143 30.76 13.49 51.37
C MET A 143 32.15 14.10 51.43
N ARG A 144 32.80 14.31 50.27
CA ARG A 144 34.13 14.93 50.21
C ARG A 144 34.13 16.36 50.78
N GLN A 145 33.13 17.16 50.45
CA GLN A 145 32.98 18.52 50.99
C GLN A 145 32.75 18.52 52.50
N SER A 146 31.93 17.59 53.00
CA SER A 146 31.67 17.46 54.45
C SER A 146 32.93 17.12 55.23
N LEU A 147 33.76 16.21 54.71
CA LEU A 147 35.05 15.83 55.31
C LEU A 147 36.04 16.99 55.32
N MET A 148 36.12 17.77 54.23
CA MET A 148 36.98 18.95 54.17
C MET A 148 36.56 20.03 55.19
N ARG A 149 35.25 20.27 55.34
CA ARG A 149 34.74 21.21 56.35
C ARG A 149 35.04 20.75 57.77
N ALA A 150 34.90 19.46 58.07
CA ALA A 150 35.25 18.89 59.36
C ALA A 150 36.75 19.05 59.68
N GLN A 151 37.64 18.85 58.70
CA GLN A 151 39.08 19.07 58.88
C GLN A 151 39.49 20.53 59.07
N GLN A 152 38.76 21.50 58.51
CA GLN A 152 39.03 22.92 58.70
C GLN A 152 38.57 23.44 60.07
N GLY A 153 37.47 22.90 60.62
CA GLY A 153 36.99 23.25 61.98
C GLY A 153 37.85 22.70 63.12
N LEU A 154 38.73 21.73 62.85
CA LEU A 154 39.68 21.15 63.82
C LEU A 154 41.04 21.89 63.85
N ARG A 155 41.23 22.93 63.01
CA ARG A 155 42.50 23.67 62.87
C ARG A 155 42.47 25.10 63.43
N THR A 156 41.42 25.46 64.16
CA THR A 156 41.32 26.70 64.97
C THR A 156 41.29 26.36 66.44
#